data_AF-A0AAW8WFV2-F1
#
_entry.id   AF-A0AAW8WFV2-F1
#
_cell.length_a   1.000
_cell.length_b   1.000
_cell.length_c   1.000
_cell.angle_alpha   90.00
_cell.angle_beta   90.00
_cell.angle_gamma   90.00
#
_symmetry.space_group_name_H-M   'P 1'
#
loop_
_entity.id
_entity.type
_entity.pdbx_description
1 polymer ?
#
loop_
_entity_poly.entity_id
_entity_poly.type
_entity_poly.pdbx_seq_one_letter_code
_entity_poly.pdbx_strand_id
1 'polypeptide(L)'
;MKHPKQYDSTKQTRTRMSKVHLKGGHSERMLALALWHADFRYRLNDKALPGSPDIAIQRFHIAVFVDGEFWHGKDWADKKSKLKRNRDYWIKKIEENMSRDERDDRALQALGWKPVHFWEQMVLHHLDYCVDIVQYYARSDWSPVNKIDNLPYYELIYNIMNMPVTMRHVSKLLNLQSHLRLIPFRKPVHRLDN
;
A
#
# COMPACT_ATOMS: atom_id res chain seq x y z
N MET A 1 -19.69 13.69 0.00
CA MET A 1 -19.93 15.15 0.06
C MET A 1 -20.64 15.71 -1.18
N LYS A 2 -21.40 16.81 -1.07
CA LYS A 2 -21.81 17.63 -2.23
C LYS A 2 -20.61 18.48 -2.70
N HIS A 3 -20.33 18.49 -4.00
CA HIS A 3 -19.31 19.39 -4.56
C HIS A 3 -19.78 20.85 -4.44
N PRO A 4 -18.92 21.79 -4.01
CA PRO A 4 -19.25 23.21 -4.00
C PRO A 4 -19.56 23.67 -5.43
N LYS A 5 -20.56 24.55 -5.56
CA LYS A 5 -21.01 25.09 -6.85
C LYS A 5 -19.92 25.93 -7.54
N GLN A 6 -18.98 26.47 -6.78
CA GLN A 6 -17.86 27.26 -7.30
C GLN A 6 -16.59 26.96 -6.49
N TYR A 7 -15.48 26.74 -7.19
CA TYR A 7 -14.15 26.62 -6.60
C TYR A 7 -13.36 27.89 -6.90
N ASP A 8 -12.67 28.43 -5.91
CA ASP A 8 -11.55 29.35 -6.17
C ASP A 8 -10.43 28.55 -6.85
N SER A 9 -10.41 28.59 -8.19
CA SER A 9 -9.52 27.80 -9.05
C SER A 9 -8.99 28.64 -10.20
N THR A 10 -7.67 28.68 -10.35
CA THR A 10 -7.01 29.35 -11.48
C THR A 10 -7.04 28.45 -12.72
N LYS A 11 -6.85 29.04 -13.91
CA LYS A 11 -6.70 28.27 -15.16
C LYS A 11 -5.59 27.22 -15.05
N GLN A 12 -4.46 27.60 -14.45
CA GLN A 12 -3.33 26.70 -14.20
C GLN A 12 -3.72 25.51 -13.29
N THR A 13 -4.47 25.76 -12.21
CA THR A 13 -4.98 24.68 -11.34
C THR A 13 -5.91 23.74 -12.11
N ARG A 14 -6.83 24.26 -12.92
CA ARG A 14 -7.73 23.42 -13.72
C ARG A 14 -6.97 22.54 -14.71
N THR A 15 -5.99 23.09 -15.42
CA THR A 15 -5.14 22.33 -16.36
C THR A 15 -4.29 21.27 -15.64
N ARG A 16 -3.80 21.56 -14.43
CA ARG A 16 -3.10 20.55 -13.62
C ARG A 16 -4.05 19.42 -13.20
N MET A 17 -5.24 19.79 -12.72
CA MET A 17 -6.26 18.83 -12.27
C MET A 17 -6.79 17.96 -13.42
N SER A 18 -6.88 18.48 -14.65
CA SER A 18 -7.34 17.69 -15.80
C SER A 18 -6.35 16.60 -16.24
N LYS A 19 -5.09 16.66 -15.76
CA LYS A 19 -4.06 15.64 -16.01
C LYS A 19 -3.99 14.58 -14.90
N VAL A 20 -4.75 14.74 -13.82
CA VAL A 20 -4.82 13.76 -12.75
C VAL A 20 -5.75 12.64 -13.20
N HIS A 21 -5.20 11.46 -13.42
CA HIS A 21 -5.97 10.27 -13.77
C HIS A 21 -6.43 9.56 -12.50
N LEU A 22 -7.65 9.01 -12.52
CA LEU A 22 -8.22 8.27 -11.40
C LEU A 22 -7.73 6.81 -11.33
N LYS A 23 -7.30 6.24 -12.46
CA LYS A 23 -6.89 4.84 -12.64
C LYS A 23 -5.89 4.72 -13.77
N GLY A 24 -5.08 3.67 -13.77
CA GLY A 24 -4.12 3.39 -14.82
C GLY A 24 -2.98 4.40 -14.82
N GLY A 25 -2.52 4.80 -13.63
CA GLY A 25 -1.31 5.60 -13.45
C GLY A 25 -0.07 4.89 -14.00
N HIS A 26 1.01 5.67 -14.21
CA HIS A 26 2.29 5.11 -14.64
C HIS A 26 2.87 4.16 -13.57
N SER A 27 2.77 4.54 -12.30
CA SER A 27 3.18 3.76 -11.13
C SER A 27 2.44 2.41 -11.04
N GLU A 28 1.10 2.41 -11.17
CA GLU A 28 0.29 1.18 -11.17
C GLU A 28 0.78 0.18 -12.23
N ARG A 29 0.95 0.66 -13.48
CA ARG A 29 1.44 -0.19 -14.58
C ARG A 29 2.85 -0.72 -14.31
N MET A 30 3.72 0.12 -13.76
CA MET A 30 5.09 -0.25 -13.46
C MET A 30 5.16 -1.35 -12.38
N LEU A 31 4.39 -1.20 -11.29
CA LEU A 31 4.29 -2.23 -10.25
C LEU A 31 3.68 -3.52 -10.79
N ALA A 32 2.62 -3.42 -11.60
CA ALA A 32 1.98 -4.58 -12.21
C ALA A 32 2.97 -5.39 -13.07
N LEU A 33 3.74 -4.72 -13.95
CA LEU A 33 4.75 -5.38 -14.77
C LEU A 33 5.84 -6.04 -13.91
N ALA A 34 6.33 -5.36 -12.88
CA ALA A 34 7.35 -5.92 -11.99
C ALA A 34 6.83 -7.18 -11.27
N LEU A 35 5.59 -7.16 -10.79
CA LEU A 35 4.95 -8.33 -10.18
C LEU A 35 4.77 -9.48 -11.18
N TRP A 36 4.45 -9.17 -12.45
CA TRP A 36 4.37 -10.18 -13.50
C TRP A 36 5.71 -10.87 -13.74
N HIS A 37 6.81 -10.11 -13.76
CA HIS A 37 8.18 -10.63 -13.87
C HIS A 37 8.59 -11.45 -12.63
N ALA A 38 8.03 -11.14 -11.46
CA ALA A 38 8.19 -11.92 -10.23
C ALA A 38 7.24 -13.13 -10.13
N ASP A 39 6.65 -13.56 -11.24
CA ASP A 39 5.75 -14.71 -11.38
C ASP A 39 4.41 -14.61 -10.63
N PHE A 40 3.97 -13.38 -10.32
CA PHE A 40 2.60 -13.16 -9.85
C PHE A 40 1.61 -13.08 -11.02
N ARG A 41 0.45 -13.69 -10.82
CA ARG A 41 -0.73 -13.52 -11.68
C ARG A 41 -1.74 -12.65 -10.94
N TYR A 42 -2.28 -11.66 -11.63
CA TYR A 42 -3.15 -10.66 -11.04
C TYR A 42 -4.26 -10.22 -11.98
N ARG A 43 -5.28 -9.59 -11.41
CA ARG A 43 -6.28 -8.79 -12.12
C ARG A 43 -6.02 -7.32 -11.85
N LEU A 44 -6.18 -6.48 -12.86
CA LEU A 44 -6.08 -5.03 -12.69
C LEU A 44 -7.46 -4.46 -12.37
N ASN A 45 -7.50 -3.50 -11.45
CA ASN A 45 -8.69 -2.69 -11.16
C ASN A 45 -9.94 -3.56 -10.87
N ASP A 46 -9.82 -4.54 -9.97
CA ASP A 46 -10.87 -5.54 -9.74
C ASP A 46 -12.06 -4.94 -8.98
N LYS A 47 -13.10 -4.56 -9.73
CA LYS A 47 -14.32 -3.93 -9.20
C LYS A 47 -15.20 -4.86 -8.36
N ALA A 48 -14.94 -6.16 -8.37
CA ALA A 48 -15.69 -7.10 -7.54
C ALA A 48 -15.24 -7.03 -6.07
N LEU A 49 -14.06 -6.47 -5.80
CA LEU A 49 -13.51 -6.34 -4.46
C LEU A 49 -13.80 -4.94 -3.86
N PRO A 50 -13.98 -4.84 -2.52
CA PRO A 50 -14.07 -3.56 -1.83
C PRO A 50 -12.86 -2.67 -2.17
N GLY A 51 -13.09 -1.37 -2.36
CA GLY A 51 -12.05 -0.41 -2.76
C GLY A 51 -11.60 -0.50 -4.23
N SER A 52 -11.95 -1.56 -4.96
CA SER A 52 -11.51 -1.78 -6.35
C SER A 52 -9.99 -1.70 -6.52
N PRO A 53 -9.21 -2.61 -5.86
CA PRO A 53 -7.75 -2.56 -5.83
C PRO A 53 -7.15 -2.48 -7.22
N ASP A 54 -6.05 -1.74 -7.35
CA ASP A 54 -5.34 -1.55 -8.61
C ASP A 54 -4.79 -2.86 -9.13
N ILE A 55 -4.29 -3.71 -8.23
CA ILE A 55 -3.77 -5.05 -8.53
C ILE A 55 -4.32 -6.05 -7.52
N ALA A 56 -5.08 -7.04 -7.98
CA ALA A 56 -5.62 -8.12 -7.17
C ALA A 56 -4.93 -9.44 -7.50
N ILE A 57 -4.18 -10.00 -6.54
CA ILE A 57 -3.44 -11.26 -6.67
C ILE A 57 -4.28 -12.38 -6.05
N GLN A 58 -5.10 -13.02 -6.87
CA GLN A 58 -6.15 -13.94 -6.42
C GLN A 58 -5.59 -15.16 -5.65
N ARG A 59 -4.48 -15.74 -6.12
CA ARG A 59 -3.89 -16.95 -5.52
C ARG A 59 -3.54 -16.75 -4.04
N PHE A 60 -3.13 -15.55 -3.66
CA PHE A 60 -2.67 -15.24 -2.31
C PHE A 60 -3.63 -14.32 -1.55
N HIS A 61 -4.78 -14.00 -2.16
CA HIS A 61 -5.75 -13.02 -1.67
C HIS A 61 -5.10 -11.69 -1.25
N ILE A 62 -4.20 -11.15 -2.09
CA ILE A 62 -3.55 -9.85 -1.83
C ILE A 62 -4.22 -8.79 -2.69
N ALA A 63 -4.69 -7.71 -2.06
CA ALA A 63 -5.27 -6.55 -2.71
C ALA A 63 -4.28 -5.39 -2.58
N VAL A 64 -3.69 -4.96 -3.70
CA VAL A 64 -2.68 -3.90 -3.72
C VAL A 64 -3.30 -2.60 -4.22
N PHE A 65 -3.05 -1.53 -3.49
CA PHE A 65 -3.47 -0.16 -3.77
C PHE A 65 -2.24 0.73 -3.98
N VAL A 66 -2.27 1.57 -5.02
CA VAL A 66 -1.24 2.57 -5.30
C VAL A 66 -1.84 3.95 -5.07
N ASP A 67 -1.59 4.48 -3.88
CA ASP A 67 -2.23 5.70 -3.40
C ASP A 67 -1.44 6.96 -3.75
N GLY A 68 -2.14 7.98 -4.22
CA GLY A 68 -1.57 9.32 -4.34
C GLY A 68 -1.45 9.98 -2.96
N GLU A 69 -0.27 10.49 -2.62
CA GLU A 69 0.06 11.01 -1.27
C GLU A 69 -0.86 12.14 -0.80
N PHE A 70 -1.39 12.94 -1.72
CA PHE A 70 -2.30 14.04 -1.40
C PHE A 70 -3.73 13.54 -1.16
N TRP A 71 -4.21 12.60 -1.97
CA TRP A 71 -5.61 12.17 -1.98
C TRP A 71 -5.98 11.25 -0.82
N HIS A 72 -5.00 10.51 -0.32
CA HIS A 72 -5.14 9.54 0.77
C HIS A 72 -4.41 9.98 2.05
N GLY A 73 -3.99 11.25 2.13
CA GLY A 73 -3.59 11.86 3.40
C GLY A 73 -2.23 11.38 3.96
N LYS A 74 -1.22 11.13 3.12
CA LYS A 74 0.14 10.88 3.63
C LYS A 74 0.60 12.07 4.47
N ASP A 75 1.06 11.84 5.71
CA ASP A 75 1.48 12.89 6.66
C ASP A 75 0.39 13.94 6.92
N TRP A 76 -0.87 13.48 7.04
CA TRP A 76 -2.04 14.37 7.03
C TRP A 76 -2.03 15.43 8.14
N ALA A 77 -1.56 15.09 9.34
CA ALA A 77 -1.49 16.02 10.47
C ALA A 77 -0.73 17.32 10.09
N ASP A 78 0.40 17.17 9.41
CA ASP A 78 1.23 18.29 8.97
C ASP A 78 0.67 18.98 7.73
N LYS A 79 0.10 18.22 6.78
CA LYS A 79 -0.42 18.78 5.53
C LYS A 79 -1.72 19.56 5.72
N LYS A 80 -2.58 19.12 6.64
CA LYS A 80 -3.88 19.76 6.97
C LYS A 80 -3.73 21.23 7.36
N SER A 81 -2.68 21.57 8.12
CA SER A 81 -2.39 22.96 8.53
C SER A 81 -1.86 23.82 7.38
N LYS A 82 -1.19 23.21 6.38
CA LYS A 82 -0.58 23.89 5.23
C LYS A 82 -1.55 24.19 4.09
N LEU A 83 -2.78 23.68 4.14
CA LEU A 83 -3.82 23.96 3.13
C LEU A 83 -4.28 25.42 3.18
N LYS A 84 -4.13 26.14 2.07
CA LYS A 84 -4.46 27.57 1.98
C LYS A 84 -5.81 27.85 1.31
N ARG A 85 -6.10 27.21 0.18
CA ARG A 85 -7.31 27.46 -0.64
C ARG A 85 -8.27 26.29 -0.57
N ASN A 86 -9.57 26.59 -0.58
CA ASN A 86 -10.65 25.59 -0.48
C ASN A 86 -10.43 24.61 0.69
N ARG A 87 -9.90 25.12 1.81
CA ARG A 87 -9.38 24.32 2.92
C ARG A 87 -10.44 23.38 3.49
N ASP A 88 -11.61 23.89 3.85
CA ASP A 88 -12.67 23.09 4.47
C ASP A 88 -13.16 21.99 3.54
N TYR A 89 -13.26 22.29 2.23
CA TYR A 89 -13.58 21.32 1.20
C TYR A 89 -12.52 20.20 1.14
N TRP A 90 -11.23 20.57 1.06
CA TRP A 90 -10.16 19.59 0.94
C TRP A 90 -9.97 18.75 2.19
N ILE A 91 -10.09 19.36 3.37
CA ILE A 91 -10.01 18.65 4.64
C ILE A 91 -11.08 17.57 4.70
N LYS A 92 -12.33 17.97 4.48
CA LYS A 92 -13.44 17.02 4.51
C LYS A 92 -13.32 15.95 3.43
N LYS A 93 -12.87 16.31 2.23
CA LYS A 93 -12.69 15.36 1.12
C LYS A 93 -11.60 14.33 1.40
N ILE A 94 -10.46 14.74 1.96
CA ILE A 94 -9.34 13.85 2.28
C ILE A 94 -9.72 12.94 3.46
N GLU A 95 -10.34 13.49 4.50
CA GLU A 95 -10.82 12.69 5.65
C GLU A 95 -11.91 11.69 5.24
N GLU A 96 -12.84 12.08 4.34
CA GLU A 96 -13.81 11.16 3.75
C GLU A 96 -13.11 10.05 2.94
N ASN A 97 -12.00 10.33 2.24
CA ASN A 97 -11.25 9.31 1.50
C ASN A 97 -10.55 8.34 2.46
N MET A 98 -9.79 8.84 3.44
CA MET A 98 -9.12 8.00 4.45
C MET A 98 -10.12 7.08 5.18
N SER A 99 -11.28 7.61 5.55
CA SER A 99 -12.35 6.82 6.19
C SER A 99 -12.93 5.73 5.27
N ARG A 100 -12.99 5.99 3.95
CA ARG A 100 -13.39 4.98 2.96
C ARG A 100 -12.32 3.90 2.83
N ASP A 101 -11.06 4.28 2.73
CA ASP A 101 -9.94 3.35 2.62
C ASP A 101 -9.95 2.39 3.82
N GLU A 102 -10.07 2.92 5.05
CA GLU A 102 -10.17 2.09 6.26
C GLU A 102 -11.37 1.12 6.26
N ARG A 103 -12.50 1.55 5.69
CA ARG A 103 -13.70 0.71 5.61
C ARG A 103 -13.53 -0.39 4.57
N ASP A 104 -12.93 -0.05 3.44
CA ASP A 104 -12.70 -0.97 2.34
C ASP A 104 -11.62 -2.00 2.74
N ASP A 105 -10.60 -1.58 3.48
CA ASP A 105 -9.63 -2.45 4.16
C ASP A 105 -10.32 -3.46 5.07
N ARG A 106 -11.17 -2.99 5.99
CA ARG A 106 -11.88 -3.89 6.90
C ARG A 106 -12.76 -4.89 6.15
N ALA A 107 -13.41 -4.46 5.07
CA ALA A 107 -14.22 -5.33 4.23
C ALA A 107 -13.38 -6.39 3.50
N LEU A 108 -12.22 -6.00 2.95
CA LEU A 108 -11.27 -6.93 2.35
C LEU A 108 -10.77 -7.96 3.37
N GLN A 109 -10.36 -7.50 4.54
CA GLN A 109 -9.89 -8.37 5.62
C GLN A 109 -10.96 -9.36 6.07
N ALA A 110 -12.22 -8.94 6.15
CA ALA A 110 -13.35 -9.82 6.46
C ALA A 110 -13.58 -10.89 5.36
N LEU A 111 -13.20 -10.59 4.11
CA LEU A 111 -13.21 -11.55 3.00
C LEU A 111 -11.94 -12.42 2.93
N GLY A 112 -11.02 -12.30 3.89
CA GLY A 112 -9.75 -13.03 3.91
C GLY A 112 -8.67 -12.42 3.01
N TRP A 113 -8.88 -11.21 2.50
CA TRP A 113 -7.91 -10.50 1.68
C TRP A 113 -6.93 -9.67 2.53
N LYS A 114 -5.71 -9.53 2.03
CA LYS A 114 -4.63 -8.75 2.61
C LYS A 114 -4.52 -7.41 1.86
N PRO A 115 -5.07 -6.30 2.37
CA PRO A 115 -4.88 -4.99 1.77
C PRO A 115 -3.43 -4.52 1.98
N VAL A 116 -2.78 -4.08 0.90
CA VAL A 116 -1.41 -3.56 0.89
C VAL A 116 -1.41 -2.22 0.14
N HIS A 117 -0.97 -1.17 0.82
CA HIS A 117 -0.95 0.18 0.26
C HIS A 117 0.49 0.62 -0.02
N PHE A 118 0.71 1.15 -1.23
CA PHE A 118 1.96 1.79 -1.61
C PHE A 118 1.70 3.22 -2.05
N TRP A 119 2.54 4.15 -1.60
CA TRP A 119 2.51 5.51 -2.12
C TRP A 119 3.02 5.56 -3.56
N GLU A 120 2.42 6.37 -4.41
CA GLU A 120 2.83 6.52 -5.82
C GLU A 120 4.33 6.80 -5.97
N GLN A 121 4.88 7.75 -5.20
CA GLN A 121 6.32 8.06 -5.26
C GLN A 121 7.18 6.89 -4.79
N MET A 122 6.70 6.10 -3.84
CA MET A 122 7.42 4.93 -3.37
C MET A 122 7.54 3.88 -4.47
N VAL A 123 6.45 3.65 -5.24
CA VAL A 123 6.50 2.77 -6.40
C VAL A 123 7.48 3.30 -7.45
N LEU A 124 7.46 4.60 -7.73
CA LEU A 124 8.33 5.24 -8.73
C LEU A 124 9.82 5.15 -8.41
N HIS A 125 10.20 5.26 -7.13
CA HIS A 125 11.61 5.34 -6.71
C HIS A 125 12.15 4.06 -6.08
N HIS A 126 11.27 3.17 -5.59
CA HIS A 126 11.64 1.97 -4.81
C HIS A 126 10.80 0.75 -5.24
N LEU A 127 10.74 0.50 -6.55
CA LEU A 127 9.94 -0.56 -7.14
C LEU A 127 10.28 -1.96 -6.59
N ASP A 128 11.56 -2.30 -6.50
CA ASP A 128 12.01 -3.61 -6.00
C ASP A 128 11.53 -3.87 -4.57
N TYR A 129 11.57 -2.83 -3.72
CA TYR A 129 11.06 -2.92 -2.36
C TYR A 129 9.56 -3.20 -2.32
N CYS A 130 8.77 -2.56 -3.19
CA CYS A 130 7.33 -2.83 -3.26
C CYS A 130 7.06 -4.29 -3.66
N VAL A 131 7.82 -4.83 -4.59
CA VAL A 131 7.73 -6.24 -5.00
C VAL A 131 8.11 -7.18 -3.85
N ASP A 132 9.18 -6.89 -3.11
CA ASP A 132 9.62 -7.67 -1.96
C ASP A 132 8.55 -7.74 -0.87
N ILE A 133 7.87 -6.61 -0.61
CA ILE A 133 6.74 -6.57 0.34
C ILE A 133 5.61 -7.48 -0.12
N VAL A 134 5.22 -7.45 -1.40
CA VAL A 134 4.19 -8.34 -1.93
C VAL A 134 4.62 -9.81 -1.81
N GLN A 135 5.89 -10.12 -2.09
CA GLN A 135 6.43 -11.48 -1.88
C GLN A 135 6.37 -11.92 -0.42
N TYR A 136 6.68 -11.03 0.52
CA TYR A 136 6.55 -11.30 1.95
C TYR A 136 5.10 -11.64 2.34
N TYR A 137 4.12 -10.87 1.87
CA TYR A 137 2.70 -11.15 2.11
C TYR A 137 2.24 -12.46 1.46
N ALA A 138 2.81 -12.84 0.31
CA ALA A 138 2.49 -14.09 -0.36
C ALA A 138 3.04 -15.32 0.38
N ARG A 139 4.19 -15.18 1.06
CA ARG A 139 4.86 -16.25 1.81
C ARG A 139 4.42 -16.36 3.27
N SER A 140 3.81 -15.32 3.84
CA SER A 140 3.39 -15.28 5.23
C SER A 140 2.00 -15.88 5.44
N ASP A 141 1.84 -16.63 6.53
CA ASP A 141 0.55 -17.05 7.12
C ASP A 141 -0.14 -15.86 7.79
N TRP A 142 -0.35 -14.80 7.01
CA TRP A 142 -0.95 -13.56 7.49
C TRP A 142 -2.35 -13.82 8.05
N SER A 143 -2.63 -13.24 9.22
CA SER A 143 -3.92 -13.25 9.90
C SER A 143 -4.30 -11.81 10.28
N PRO A 144 -5.59 -11.41 10.16
CA PRO A 144 -6.06 -10.06 10.51
C PRO A 144 -5.74 -9.63 11.95
N VAL A 145 -5.52 -10.60 12.85
CA VAL A 145 -5.29 -10.38 14.29
C VAL A 145 -3.87 -9.86 14.58
N ASN A 146 -2.90 -10.03 13.66
CA ASN A 146 -1.48 -9.73 13.88
C ASN A 146 -1.05 -8.31 13.40
N LYS A 147 -2.01 -7.38 13.21
CA LYS A 147 -1.73 -6.02 12.69
C LYS A 147 -0.89 -5.16 13.65
N ILE A 148 -0.91 -5.46 14.96
CA ILE A 148 -0.24 -4.66 15.99
C ILE A 148 1.28 -4.94 16.04
N ASP A 149 1.73 -6.13 15.64
CA ASP A 149 3.14 -6.55 15.84
C ASP A 149 4.06 -6.25 14.64
N ASN A 150 3.51 -5.81 13.50
CA ASN A 150 4.27 -5.61 12.26
C ASN A 150 4.60 -4.13 11.95
N LEU A 151 3.99 -3.17 12.65
CA LEU A 151 4.32 -1.74 12.53
C LEU A 151 5.82 -1.42 12.73
N PRO A 152 6.54 -2.01 13.72
CA PRO A 152 7.95 -1.70 13.93
C PRO A 152 8.87 -2.29 12.84
N TYR A 153 8.47 -3.34 12.11
CA TYR A 153 9.32 -3.97 11.09
C TYR A 153 9.41 -3.12 9.80
N TYR A 154 8.29 -2.53 9.38
CA TYR A 154 8.25 -1.66 8.20
C TYR A 154 8.99 -0.33 8.45
N GLU A 155 8.80 0.28 9.62
CA GLU A 155 9.54 1.47 10.03
C GLU A 155 11.04 1.17 10.20
N LEU A 156 11.42 0.02 10.76
CA LEU A 156 12.83 -0.38 10.91
C LEU A 156 13.52 -0.57 9.55
N ILE A 157 12.89 -1.24 8.59
CA ILE A 157 13.47 -1.42 7.25
C ILE A 157 13.53 -0.10 6.49
N TYR A 158 12.48 0.72 6.56
CA TYR A 158 12.47 2.05 5.95
C TYR A 158 13.60 2.94 6.49
N ASN A 159 13.83 2.91 7.81
CA ASN A 159 14.93 3.62 8.45
C ASN A 159 16.31 3.05 8.05
N ILE A 160 16.47 1.72 7.95
CA ILE A 160 17.72 1.09 7.49
C ILE A 160 18.03 1.44 6.03
N MET A 161 17.01 1.49 5.16
CA MET A 161 17.17 1.79 3.73
C MET A 161 17.55 3.25 3.48
N ASN A 162 17.08 4.16 4.33
CA ASN A 162 17.34 5.60 4.29
C ASN A 162 18.58 6.05 5.09
N MET A 163 19.35 5.13 5.68
CA MET A 163 20.65 5.46 6.27
C MET A 163 21.69 5.80 5.19
N PRO A 164 22.64 6.73 5.49
CA PRO A 164 23.74 7.04 4.59
C PRO A 164 24.54 5.77 4.25
N VAL A 165 24.97 5.65 2.99
CA VAL A 165 25.60 4.43 2.42
C VAL A 165 26.80 3.93 3.23
N THR A 166 27.48 4.82 3.96
CA THR A 166 28.59 4.52 4.86
C THR A 166 28.21 3.63 6.06
N MET A 167 26.93 3.58 6.44
CA MET A 167 26.39 2.74 7.51
C MET A 167 25.87 1.38 7.03
N ARG A 168 25.77 1.13 5.71
CA ARG A 168 25.18 -0.12 5.16
C ARG A 168 26.05 -1.38 5.39
N HIS A 169 27.33 -1.22 5.73
CA HIS A 169 28.25 -2.35 5.92
C HIS A 169 28.15 -3.04 7.28
N VAL A 170 27.53 -2.43 8.29
CA VAL A 170 27.40 -3.03 9.62
C VAL A 170 26.12 -3.89 9.74
N SER A 171 25.11 -3.63 8.90
CA SER A 171 23.79 -4.29 8.98
C SER A 171 23.72 -5.67 8.31
N LYS A 172 24.68 -6.04 7.44
CA LYS A 172 24.75 -7.40 6.85
C LYS A 172 25.13 -8.49 7.86
N LEU A 173 25.77 -8.13 8.98
CA LEU A 173 26.28 -9.09 9.96
C LEU A 173 25.39 -9.24 11.20
N LEU A 174 24.52 -8.27 11.51
CA LEU A 174 23.79 -8.28 12.78
C LEU A 174 22.35 -8.83 12.74
N ASN A 175 21.74 -9.07 11.57
CA ASN A 175 20.31 -9.45 11.54
C ASN A 175 19.92 -10.66 10.66
N LEU A 176 20.87 -11.42 10.11
CA LEU A 176 20.53 -12.70 9.44
C LEU A 176 20.62 -13.94 10.36
N GLN A 177 21.18 -13.82 11.57
CA GLN A 177 21.40 -14.99 12.44
C GLN A 177 20.46 -15.11 13.65
N SER A 178 19.69 -14.08 14.01
CA SER A 178 18.91 -14.09 15.25
C SER A 178 17.42 -14.44 15.10
N HIS A 179 16.84 -14.43 13.90
CA HIS A 179 15.39 -14.67 13.71
C HIS A 179 15.00 -15.87 12.84
N LEU A 180 15.96 -16.55 12.18
CA LEU A 180 15.69 -17.80 11.46
C LEU A 180 15.56 -19.05 12.37
N ARG A 181 15.54 -18.88 13.70
CA ARG A 181 15.49 -20.00 14.67
C ARG A 181 14.18 -20.21 15.43
N LEU A 182 13.08 -19.50 15.14
CA LEU A 182 11.85 -19.64 15.96
C LEU A 182 10.54 -19.87 15.21
N ILE A 183 10.56 -20.52 14.04
CA ILE A 183 9.33 -21.14 13.51
C ILE A 183 9.56 -22.65 13.35
N PRO A 184 9.09 -23.49 14.29
CA PRO A 184 9.16 -24.93 14.11
C PRO A 184 8.30 -25.34 12.92
N PHE A 185 8.93 -26.07 12.01
CA PHE A 185 8.37 -26.71 10.82
C PHE A 185 7.22 -27.65 11.22
N ARG A 186 5.96 -27.19 11.17
CA ARG A 186 4.81 -28.11 11.19
C ARG A 186 4.52 -28.53 9.76
N LYS A 187 4.88 -29.79 9.45
CA LYS A 187 4.43 -30.45 8.22
C LYS A 187 2.89 -30.43 8.18
N PRO A 188 2.26 -30.22 7.02
CA PRO A 188 0.83 -30.41 6.89
C PRO A 188 0.49 -31.87 7.21
N VAL A 189 -0.35 -32.05 8.22
CA VAL A 189 -0.93 -33.37 8.52
C VAL A 189 -1.89 -33.68 7.38
N HIS A 190 -1.52 -34.62 6.52
CA HIS A 190 -2.45 -35.30 5.63
C HIS A 190 -3.53 -35.95 6.51
N ARG A 191 -4.77 -35.46 6.41
CA ARG A 191 -5.92 -36.21 6.89
C ARG A 191 -6.25 -37.24 5.81
N LEU A 192 -5.76 -38.46 6.01
CA LEU A 192 -6.31 -39.66 5.37
C LEU A 192 -7.59 -40.04 6.13
N ASP A 193 -8.68 -40.04 5.37
CA ASP A 193 -9.92 -40.83 5.39
C ASP A 193 -10.52 -41.35 6.71
N ASN A 194 -11.81 -41.04 6.89
CA ASN A 194 -12.92 -42.01 6.90
C ASN A 194 -14.24 -41.31 6.56
#